data_AF-A0A950EHL2-F1
#
_entry.id   AF-A0A950EHL2-F1
#
_cell.length_a   1.000
_cell.length_b   1.000
_cell.length_c   1.000
_cell.angle_alpha   90.00
_cell.angle_beta   90.00
_cell.angle_gamma   90.00
#
_symmetry.space_group_name_H-M   'P 1'
#
loop_
_entity.id
_entity.type
_entity.pdbx_description
1 polymer ?
#
loop_
_entity_poly.entity_id
_entity_poly.type
_entity_poly.pdbx_seq_one_letter_code
_entity_poly.pdbx_strand_id
1 'polypeptide(L)'
;VPKHTGIDLNVSAGPRPRTVPNLAGQQFAPAAAALQQLGLTVARGPDGFSDTVPPGQVIGTAPAAGASVPRGATVTLTVSKGPDMVAVPDVGGQSVPAATTTLQQAGLQVAGVDGSPDKKVTTTNPPAGTQVHRGSSVTLSTK
;
A
#
# COMPACT_ATOMS: atom_id res chain seq x y z
N VAL A 1 38.87 22.02 -48.19
CA VAL A 1 39.42 21.55 -46.88
C VAL A 1 38.37 21.77 -45.79
N PRO A 2 38.00 20.72 -45.02
CA PRO A 2 36.87 20.73 -44.10
C PRO A 2 37.28 21.25 -42.70
N LYS A 3 36.38 21.95 -42.00
CA LYS A 3 36.49 22.21 -40.56
C LYS A 3 35.09 22.33 -39.96
N HIS A 4 34.59 21.27 -39.35
CA HIS A 4 33.80 21.43 -38.13
C HIS A 4 34.25 20.35 -37.16
N THR A 5 35.01 20.85 -36.20
CA THR A 5 35.62 20.25 -35.03
C THR A 5 34.65 19.32 -34.31
N GLY A 6 35.05 18.07 -34.12
CA GLY A 6 34.42 17.19 -33.14
C GLY A 6 34.64 17.78 -31.75
N ILE A 7 33.54 18.11 -31.09
CA ILE A 7 33.55 18.46 -29.68
C ILE A 7 33.53 17.15 -28.89
N ASP A 8 34.70 16.68 -28.45
CA ASP A 8 34.79 15.62 -27.46
C ASP A 8 34.30 16.15 -26.11
N LEU A 9 33.02 15.89 -25.80
CA LEU A 9 32.49 16.08 -24.45
C LEU A 9 33.10 15.01 -23.55
N ASN A 10 34.14 15.39 -22.80
CA ASN A 10 34.59 14.65 -21.63
C ASN A 10 33.49 14.72 -20.54
N VAL A 11 32.46 13.88 -20.67
CA VAL A 11 31.57 13.58 -19.55
C VAL A 11 32.21 12.46 -18.76
N SER A 12 32.68 12.78 -17.55
CA SER A 12 33.04 11.77 -16.56
C SER A 12 31.76 11.00 -16.22
N ALA A 13 31.53 9.89 -16.91
CA ALA A 13 30.56 8.90 -16.50
C ALA A 13 31.13 8.28 -15.22
N GLY A 14 30.77 8.87 -14.07
CA GLY A 14 31.04 8.28 -12.76
C GLY A 14 30.68 6.79 -12.73
N PRO A 15 31.13 6.05 -11.71
CA PRO A 15 31.08 4.58 -11.69
C PRO A 15 29.77 4.03 -12.26
N ARG A 16 29.86 3.19 -13.30
CA ARG A 16 28.73 2.69 -14.12
C ARG A 16 27.49 2.45 -13.24
N PRO A 17 26.45 3.29 -13.35
CA PRO A 17 25.25 3.15 -12.54
C PRO A 17 24.58 1.79 -12.76
N ARG A 18 23.97 1.23 -11.72
CA ARG A 18 23.12 0.03 -11.84
C ARG A 18 21.67 0.47 -11.90
N THR A 19 20.90 -0.16 -12.78
CA THR A 19 19.47 0.12 -12.89
C THR A 19 18.70 -0.79 -11.94
N VAL A 20 17.76 -0.22 -11.18
CA VAL A 20 16.84 -1.00 -10.35
C VAL A 20 15.89 -1.77 -11.27
N PRO A 21 15.84 -3.13 -11.21
CA PRO A 21 14.91 -3.90 -12.01
C PRO A 21 13.45 -3.68 -11.55
N ASN A 22 12.49 -3.94 -12.43
CA ASN A 22 11.09 -3.95 -12.02
C ASN A 22 10.77 -5.22 -11.23
N LEU A 23 10.48 -5.05 -9.94
CA LEU A 23 10.15 -6.13 -9.00
C LEU A 23 8.68 -6.08 -8.56
N ALA A 24 7.88 -5.18 -9.13
CA ALA A 24 6.46 -5.09 -8.82
C ALA A 24 5.76 -6.42 -9.16
N GLY A 25 4.96 -6.93 -8.22
CA GLY A 25 4.28 -8.22 -8.32
C GLY A 25 5.16 -9.45 -8.04
N GLN A 26 6.46 -9.28 -7.80
CA GLN A 26 7.31 -10.39 -7.34
C GLN A 26 7.21 -10.59 -5.83
N GLN A 27 7.44 -11.82 -5.37
CA GLN A 27 7.59 -12.09 -3.94
C GLN A 27 8.84 -11.39 -3.37
N PHE A 28 8.78 -10.98 -2.09
CA PHE A 28 9.89 -10.29 -1.43
C PHE A 28 11.21 -11.06 -1.52
N ALA A 29 11.19 -12.37 -1.28
CA ALA A 29 12.40 -13.20 -1.27
C ALA A 29 13.13 -13.24 -2.64
N PRO A 30 12.49 -13.59 -3.77
CA PRO A 30 13.15 -13.55 -5.07
C PRO A 30 13.51 -12.12 -5.51
N ALA A 31 12.70 -11.11 -5.18
CA ALA A 31 13.01 -9.71 -5.47
C ALA A 31 14.28 -9.25 -4.74
N ALA A 32 14.42 -9.61 -3.47
CA ALA A 32 15.60 -9.33 -2.68
C ALA A 32 16.84 -10.04 -3.25
N ALA A 33 16.70 -11.32 -3.63
CA ALA A 33 17.79 -12.08 -4.24
C ALA A 33 18.28 -11.44 -5.55
N ALA A 34 17.37 -10.99 -6.42
CA ALA A 34 17.72 -10.33 -7.67
C ALA A 34 18.52 -9.03 -7.45
N LEU A 35 18.14 -8.22 -6.46
CA LEU A 35 18.87 -7.00 -6.09
C LEU A 35 20.24 -7.31 -5.49
N GLN A 36 20.33 -8.32 -4.63
CA GLN A 36 21.60 -8.75 -4.04
C GLN A 36 22.56 -9.31 -5.10
N GLN A 37 22.07 -10.04 -6.11
CA GLN A 37 22.86 -10.49 -7.26
C GLN A 37 23.38 -9.32 -8.11
N LEU A 38 22.62 -8.22 -8.14
CA LEU A 38 23.07 -6.96 -8.72
C LEU A 38 23.99 -6.16 -7.78
N GLY A 39 24.44 -6.72 -6.65
CA GLY A 39 25.31 -6.02 -5.70
C GLY A 39 24.66 -4.75 -5.13
N LEU A 40 23.32 -4.76 -5.02
CA LEU A 40 22.52 -3.75 -4.34
C LEU A 40 22.12 -4.28 -2.97
N THR A 41 21.97 -3.37 -2.02
CA THR A 41 21.50 -3.69 -0.68
C THR A 41 19.98 -3.65 -0.66
N VAL A 42 19.34 -4.61 0.01
CA VAL A 42 17.88 -4.70 0.12
C VAL A 42 17.50 -4.25 1.51
N ALA A 43 16.63 -3.25 1.59
CA ALA A 43 15.94 -2.89 2.82
C ALA A 43 14.47 -3.28 2.72
N ARG A 44 13.88 -3.78 3.80
CA ARG A 44 12.44 -3.96 3.88
C ARG A 44 11.82 -2.68 4.43
N GLY A 45 11.02 -2.03 3.60
CA GLY A 45 10.26 -0.85 4.01
C GLY A 45 9.04 -1.23 4.86
N PRO A 46 8.28 -0.23 5.33
CA PRO A 46 6.97 -0.49 5.89
C PRO A 46 6.11 -1.19 4.84
N ASP A 47 5.46 -2.30 5.20
CA ASP A 47 4.54 -2.95 4.27
C ASP A 47 3.36 -2.01 3.97
N GLY A 48 2.89 -2.00 2.73
CA GLY A 48 1.76 -1.18 2.27
C GLY A 48 0.53 -2.04 1.95
N PHE A 49 -0.65 -1.42 1.96
CA PHE A 49 -1.87 -2.07 1.51
C PHE A 49 -2.07 -1.87 0.02
N SER A 50 -2.57 -2.89 -0.69
CA SER A 50 -2.87 -2.82 -2.11
C SER A 50 -3.98 -3.79 -2.47
N ASP A 51 -5.03 -3.29 -3.11
CA ASP A 51 -6.16 -4.09 -3.57
C ASP A 51 -5.83 -4.92 -4.82
N THR A 52 -4.80 -4.53 -5.58
CA THR A 52 -4.39 -5.19 -6.83
C THR A 52 -3.23 -6.15 -6.66
N VAL A 53 -2.40 -5.96 -5.62
CA VAL A 53 -1.20 -6.76 -5.39
C VAL A 53 -1.43 -7.72 -4.22
N PRO A 54 -1.37 -9.05 -4.44
CA PRO A 54 -1.52 -10.04 -3.39
C PRO A 54 -0.57 -9.84 -2.20
N PRO A 55 -0.97 -10.23 -0.99
CA PRO A 55 -0.11 -10.16 0.18
C PRO A 55 1.20 -10.94 -0.03
N GLY A 56 2.32 -10.36 0.41
CA GLY A 56 3.66 -10.94 0.27
C GLY A 56 4.36 -10.62 -1.06
N GLN A 57 3.68 -9.96 -2.00
CA GLN A 57 4.31 -9.43 -3.21
C GLN A 57 4.73 -7.98 -3.05
N VAL A 58 5.75 -7.55 -3.78
CA VAL A 58 6.27 -6.19 -3.77
C VAL A 58 5.32 -5.27 -4.53
N ILE A 59 4.82 -4.22 -3.87
CA ILE A 59 3.99 -3.18 -4.51
C ILE A 59 4.85 -2.12 -5.20
N GLY A 60 6.06 -1.93 -4.71
CA GLY A 60 6.96 -0.92 -5.22
C GLY A 60 8.32 -0.98 -4.56
N THR A 61 9.25 -0.24 -5.14
CA THR A 61 10.61 -0.09 -4.63
C THR A 61 10.98 1.37 -4.58
N ALA A 62 11.84 1.73 -3.62
CA ALA A 62 12.40 3.05 -3.48
C ALA A 62 13.93 2.92 -3.34
N PRO A 63 14.74 3.35 -4.32
CA PRO A 63 14.37 4.04 -5.57
C PRO A 63 13.50 3.21 -6.51
N ALA A 64 12.67 3.89 -7.33
CA ALA A 64 11.72 3.24 -8.23
C ALA A 64 12.40 2.35 -9.27
N ALA A 65 11.67 1.37 -9.80
CA ALA A 65 12.13 0.56 -10.93
C ALA A 65 12.56 1.46 -12.11
N GLY A 66 13.70 1.13 -12.72
CA GLY A 66 14.33 1.95 -13.76
C GLY A 66 15.24 3.06 -13.23
N ALA A 67 15.26 3.34 -11.92
CA ALA A 67 16.16 4.32 -11.36
C ALA A 67 17.62 3.86 -11.45
N SER A 68 18.51 4.81 -11.74
CA SER A 68 19.95 4.60 -11.77
C SER A 68 20.54 4.82 -10.38
N VAL A 69 21.11 3.78 -9.79
CA VAL A 69 21.64 3.80 -8.43
C VAL A 69 23.13 3.44 -8.40
N PRO A 70 23.91 4.00 -7.47
CA PRO A 70 25.30 3.61 -7.30
C PRO A 70 25.42 2.14 -6.84
N ARG A 71 26.60 1.55 -7.04
CA ARG A 71 26.88 0.19 -6.56
C ARG A 71 26.76 0.15 -5.03
N GLY A 72 26.09 -0.88 -4.50
CA GLY A 72 25.82 -1.00 -3.07
C GLY A 72 24.72 -0.08 -2.54
N ALA A 73 24.00 0.63 -3.41
CA ALA A 73 22.84 1.43 -2.98
C ALA A 73 21.79 0.54 -2.31
N THR A 74 21.09 1.14 -1.34
CA THR A 74 19.99 0.47 -0.65
C THR A 74 18.68 0.73 -1.38
N VAL A 75 18.04 -0.36 -1.82
CA VAL A 75 16.70 -0.34 -2.40
C VAL A 75 15.74 -0.85 -1.34
N THR A 76 14.78 0.01 -0.99
CA THR A 76 13.72 -0.31 -0.04
C THR A 76 12.57 -0.95 -0.79
N LEU A 77 12.17 -2.16 -0.40
CA LEU A 77 11.03 -2.86 -1.00
C LEU A 77 9.82 -2.65 -0.09
N THR A 78 8.73 -2.19 -0.69
CA THR A 78 7.43 -2.10 -0.05
C THR A 78 6.66 -3.36 -0.40
N VAL A 79 6.31 -4.16 0.60
CA VAL A 79 5.58 -5.43 0.40
C VAL A 79 4.08 -5.18 0.63
N SER A 80 3.24 -5.80 -0.18
CA SER A 80 1.80 -5.77 -0.04
C SER A 80 1.37 -6.57 1.19
N LYS A 81 0.48 -6.00 1.98
CA LYS A 81 -0.34 -6.69 2.98
C LYS A 81 -1.66 -7.20 2.40
N GLY A 82 -1.88 -7.00 1.09
CA GLY A 82 -3.17 -7.19 0.45
C GLY A 82 -4.09 -5.98 0.68
N PRO A 83 -5.40 -6.11 0.35
CA PRO A 83 -6.37 -5.06 0.60
C PRO A 83 -6.45 -4.74 2.10
N ASP A 84 -6.63 -3.46 2.43
CA ASP A 84 -6.79 -3.01 3.82
C ASP A 84 -8.20 -3.40 4.30
N MET A 85 -8.34 -4.66 4.72
CA MET A 85 -9.60 -5.23 5.18
C MET A 85 -9.76 -5.01 6.68
N VAL A 86 -10.81 -4.31 7.06
CA VAL A 86 -11.22 -4.05 8.44
C VAL A 86 -12.46 -4.88 8.74
N ALA A 87 -12.50 -5.52 9.91
CA ALA A 87 -13.71 -6.19 10.38
C ALA A 87 -14.72 -5.17 10.90
N VAL A 88 -15.98 -5.28 10.49
CA VAL A 88 -17.06 -4.44 11.03
C VAL A 88 -17.22 -4.74 12.52
N PRO A 89 -16.97 -3.79 13.43
CA PRO A 89 -17.15 -3.99 14.85
C PRO A 89 -18.64 -4.19 15.19
N ASP A 90 -18.92 -5.03 16.19
CA ASP A 90 -20.27 -5.18 16.70
C ASP A 90 -20.67 -3.95 17.53
N VAL A 91 -21.65 -3.22 17.02
CA VAL A 91 -22.22 -2.02 17.65
C VAL A 91 -23.68 -2.24 18.06
N GLY A 92 -24.15 -3.49 18.07
CA GLY A 92 -25.47 -3.85 18.57
C GLY A 92 -25.70 -3.37 20.00
N GLY A 93 -26.85 -2.76 20.26
CA GLY A 93 -27.24 -2.21 21.57
C GLY A 93 -26.65 -0.83 21.89
N GLN A 94 -25.74 -0.31 21.07
CA GLN A 94 -25.21 1.04 21.21
C GLN A 94 -26.18 2.09 20.64
N SER A 95 -26.05 3.34 21.10
CA SER A 95 -26.73 4.47 20.48
C SER A 95 -26.07 4.80 19.13
N VAL A 96 -26.83 5.32 18.17
CA VAL A 96 -26.32 5.76 16.86
C VAL A 96 -25.00 6.56 16.92
N PRO A 97 -24.86 7.60 17.78
CA PRO A 97 -23.60 8.34 17.86
C PRO A 97 -22.42 7.49 18.35
N ALA A 98 -22.62 6.64 19.37
CA ALA A 98 -21.57 5.76 19.88
C ALA A 98 -21.15 4.69 18.85
N ALA A 99 -22.13 4.12 18.16
CA ALA A 99 -21.90 3.17 17.07
C ALA A 99 -21.13 3.84 15.92
N THR A 100 -21.49 5.07 15.58
CA THR A 100 -20.81 5.85 14.54
C THR A 100 -19.35 6.11 14.89
N THR A 101 -19.07 6.53 16.13
CA THR A 101 -17.69 6.71 16.62
C THR A 101 -16.91 5.40 16.57
N THR A 102 -17.52 4.29 16.98
CA THR A 102 -16.87 2.96 16.95
C THR A 102 -16.51 2.55 15.52
N LEU A 103 -17.43 2.73 14.56
CA LEU A 103 -17.20 2.45 13.14
C LEU A 103 -16.09 3.35 12.56
N GLN A 104 -16.13 4.65 12.86
CA GLN A 104 -15.11 5.61 12.41
C GLN A 104 -13.73 5.31 13.01
N GLN A 105 -13.66 4.90 14.27
CA GLN A 105 -12.40 4.48 14.91
C GLN A 105 -11.83 3.19 14.30
N ALA A 106 -12.70 2.29 13.82
CA ALA A 106 -12.27 1.15 13.02
C ALA A 106 -11.81 1.55 11.61
N GLY A 107 -12.01 2.81 11.19
CA GLY A 107 -11.69 3.29 9.85
C GLY A 107 -12.80 3.00 8.83
N LEU A 108 -14.04 2.82 9.29
CA LEU A 108 -15.23 2.63 8.46
C LEU A 108 -16.05 3.91 8.37
N GLN A 109 -16.78 4.09 7.28
CA GLN A 109 -17.67 5.22 7.09
C GLN A 109 -19.10 4.82 7.42
N VAL A 110 -19.91 5.76 7.91
CA VAL A 110 -21.34 5.53 8.11
C VAL A 110 -22.10 6.05 6.90
N ALA A 111 -22.78 5.16 6.17
CA ALA A 111 -23.59 5.54 5.01
C ALA A 111 -24.89 6.24 5.43
N GLY A 112 -25.46 5.83 6.56
CA GLY A 112 -26.72 6.35 7.07
C GLY A 112 -27.30 5.47 8.15
N VAL A 113 -28.42 5.93 8.71
CA VAL A 113 -29.19 5.21 9.73
C VAL A 113 -30.57 4.90 9.16
N ASP A 114 -30.89 3.62 9.09
CA ASP A 114 -32.19 3.10 8.72
C ASP A 114 -33.04 2.97 10.01
N GLY A 115 -33.97 3.91 10.19
CA GLY A 115 -34.87 4.00 11.34
C GLY A 115 -34.66 5.25 12.19
N SER A 116 -35.08 5.18 13.47
CA SER A 116 -35.04 6.33 14.39
C SER A 116 -33.66 6.47 15.07
N PRO A 117 -32.99 7.64 14.97
CA PRO A 117 -31.67 7.85 15.56
C PRO A 117 -31.66 7.86 17.10
N ASP A 118 -32.82 8.07 17.70
CA ASP A 118 -33.02 8.04 19.17
C ASP A 118 -33.00 6.62 19.74
N LYS A 119 -33.07 5.61 18.87
CA LYS A 119 -33.12 4.21 19.24
C LYS A 119 -31.75 3.56 19.16
N LYS A 120 -31.64 2.37 19.78
CA LYS A 120 -30.42 1.58 19.78
C LYS A 120 -30.24 0.91 18.42
N VAL A 121 -29.00 0.86 17.97
CA VAL A 121 -28.60 0.10 16.79
C VAL A 121 -28.84 -1.38 17.08
N THR A 122 -29.60 -2.04 16.23
CA THR A 122 -29.80 -3.50 16.35
C THR A 122 -28.83 -4.27 15.50
N THR A 123 -28.56 -3.77 14.30
CA THR A 123 -27.73 -4.44 13.30
C THR A 123 -27.04 -3.42 12.42
N THR A 124 -25.95 -3.82 11.82
CA THR A 124 -25.29 -3.07 10.74
C THR A 124 -25.43 -3.83 9.43
N ASN A 125 -25.39 -3.11 8.32
CA ASN A 125 -25.20 -3.69 7.00
C ASN A 125 -23.96 -3.05 6.36
N PRO A 126 -22.89 -3.82 6.09
CA PRO A 126 -22.71 -5.26 6.35
C PRO A 126 -22.75 -5.65 7.85
N PRO A 127 -23.07 -6.91 8.18
CA PRO A 127 -23.21 -7.36 9.56
C PRO A 127 -21.85 -7.37 10.29
N ALA A 128 -21.91 -7.25 11.62
CA ALA A 128 -20.74 -7.33 12.49
C ALA A 128 -19.89 -8.59 12.20
N GLY A 129 -18.57 -8.43 12.20
CA GLY A 129 -17.61 -9.48 11.85
C GLY A 129 -17.33 -9.62 10.35
N THR A 130 -18.08 -8.96 9.47
CA THR A 130 -17.78 -8.95 8.03
C THR A 130 -16.49 -8.17 7.76
N GLN A 131 -15.60 -8.70 6.93
CA GLN A 131 -14.44 -7.94 6.47
C GLN A 131 -14.81 -7.05 5.29
N VAL A 132 -14.54 -5.76 5.40
CA VAL A 132 -14.73 -4.75 4.35
C VAL A 132 -13.49 -3.91 4.19
N HIS A 133 -13.34 -3.23 3.05
CA HIS A 133 -12.19 -2.32 2.86
C HIS A 133 -12.27 -1.17 3.86
N ARG A 134 -11.13 -0.73 4.39
CA ARG A 134 -11.03 0.50 5.17
C ARG A 134 -11.60 1.66 4.34
N GLY A 135 -12.49 2.43 4.96
CA GLY A 135 -13.25 3.49 4.31
C GLY A 135 -14.58 3.03 3.68
N SER A 136 -14.91 1.74 3.75
CA SER A 136 -16.22 1.25 3.29
C SER A 136 -17.36 1.82 4.14
N SER A 137 -18.48 2.05 3.49
CA SER A 137 -19.69 2.57 4.13
C SER A 137 -20.51 1.45 4.78
N VAL A 138 -20.93 1.67 6.02
CA VAL A 138 -21.77 0.79 6.83
C VAL A 138 -23.06 1.53 7.17
N THR A 139 -24.20 0.88 6.94
CA THR A 139 -25.52 1.39 7.32
C THR A 139 -25.90 0.81 8.68
N LEU A 140 -26.42 1.65 9.59
CA LEU A 140 -26.93 1.20 10.88
C LEU A 140 -28.44 1.02 10.80
N SER A 141 -28.97 -0.11 11.26
CA SER A 141 -30.40 -0.32 11.41
C SER A 141 -30.80 -0.23 12.87
N THR A 142 -31.90 0.46 13.13
CA THR A 142 -32.47 0.67 14.46
C THR A 142 -33.88 0.07 14.54
N LYS A 143 -34.32 -0.37 15.73
CA LYS A 143 -35.66 -0.94 15.96
C LYS A 143 -36.56 0.04 16.70
#